data_AF-A0A849V7A2-F1
#
_entry.id   AF-A0A849V7A2-F1
#
_cell.length_a   1.000
_cell.length_b   1.000
_cell.length_c   1.000
_cell.angle_alpha   90.00
_cell.angle_beta   90.00
_cell.angle_gamma   90.00
#
_symmetry.space_group_name_H-M   'P 1'
#
loop_
_entity.id
_entity.type
_entity.pdbx_description
1 polymer ?
#
loop_
_entity_poly.entity_id
_entity_poly.type
_entity_poly.pdbx_seq_one_letter_code
_entity_poly.pdbx_strand_id
1 'polypeptide(L)' 'MKIDFDPVKNARNIRERGLSFDRVAEFDFETAQFTIDTRRDYGETRYRALGNLEQRLHALVFVKIVSGI' A
#
# COMPACT_ATOMS: atom_id res chain seq x y z
N MET A 1 -7.66 -1.41 -11.28
CA MET A 1 -7.95 -1.45 -9.83
C MET A 1 -8.05 -0.02 -9.32
N LYS A 2 -9.09 0.35 -8.57
CA LYS A 2 -9.14 1.68 -7.93
C LYS A 2 -8.11 1.73 -6.80
N ILE A 3 -7.37 2.84 -6.70
CA ILE A 3 -6.46 3.13 -5.59
C ILE A 3 -7.00 4.40 -4.93
N ASP A 4 -7.40 4.31 -3.66
CA ASP A 4 -7.93 5.44 -2.90
C ASP A 4 -7.08 5.71 -1.67
N PHE A 5 -6.80 6.99 -1.39
CA PHE A 5 -6.02 7.37 -0.22
C PHE A 5 -6.26 8.82 0.19
N ASP A 6 -6.08 9.07 1.49
CA ASP A 6 -6.09 10.42 2.04
C ASP A 6 -4.90 11.25 1.50
N PRO A 7 -5.15 12.39 0.83
CA PRO A 7 -4.10 13.27 0.30
C PRO A 7 -3.12 13.78 1.37
N VAL A 8 -3.57 14.04 2.60
CA VAL A 8 -2.72 14.47 3.72
C VAL A 8 -1.77 13.35 4.12
N LYS A 9 -2.26 12.10 4.15
CA LYS A 9 -1.42 10.92 4.41
C LYS A 9 -0.40 10.72 3.30
N ASN A 10 -0.78 10.91 2.03
CA ASN A 10 0.14 10.82 0.90
C ASN A 10 1.24 11.90 0.98
N ALA A 11 0.87 13.16 1.21
CA ALA A 11 1.82 14.27 1.35
C ALA A 11 2.84 14.00 2.47
N ARG A 12 2.40 13.44 3.60
CA ARG A 12 3.30 13.00 4.68
C ARG A 12 4.23 11.87 4.22
N ASN A 13 3.72 10.86 3.53
CA ASN A 13 4.53 9.73 3.04
C ASN A 13 5.60 10.19 2.03
N ILE A 14 5.26 11.13 1.15
CA ILE A 14 6.22 11.76 0.22
C ILE A 14 7.31 12.48 1.02
N ARG A 15 6.95 13.32 2.00
CA ARG A 15 7.93 14.08 2.79
C ARG A 15 8.86 13.16 3.60
N GLU A 16 8.32 12.12 4.22
CA GLU A 16 9.07 11.28 5.16
C GLU A 16 9.80 10.12 4.48
N ARG A 17 9.29 9.63 3.34
CA ARG A 17 9.80 8.42 2.66
C ARG A 17 10.21 8.66 1.21
N GLY A 18 9.96 9.85 0.65
CA GLY A 18 10.22 10.14 -0.75
C GLY A 18 9.33 9.33 -1.71
N LEU A 19 8.17 8.85 -1.26
CA LEU A 19 7.35 7.90 -2.00
C LEU A 19 5.88 8.33 -2.04
N SER A 20 5.35 8.61 -3.24
CA SER A 20 3.92 8.87 -3.44
C SER A 20 3.11 7.58 -3.49
N PHE A 21 1.90 7.61 -2.95
CA PHE A 21 0.90 6.54 -3.12
C PHE A 21 0.38 6.45 -4.55
N ASP A 22 0.54 7.48 -5.39
CA ASP A 22 0.24 7.38 -6.83
C ASP A 22 1.03 6.24 -7.49
N ARG A 23 2.25 5.97 -7.01
CA ARG A 23 3.12 4.91 -7.52
C ARG A 23 2.62 3.50 -7.22
N VAL A 24 1.58 3.35 -6.39
CA VAL A 24 0.96 2.05 -6.13
C VAL A 24 0.38 1.47 -7.42
N ALA A 25 0.01 2.30 -8.41
CA ALA A 25 -0.42 1.83 -9.72
C ALA A 25 0.66 1.03 -10.48
N GLU A 26 1.93 1.23 -10.11
CA GLU A 26 3.11 0.60 -10.73
C GLU A 26 3.71 -0.52 -9.86
N PHE A 27 3.12 -0.77 -8.69
CA PHE A 27 3.54 -1.84 -7.80
C PHE A 27 3.18 -3.20 -8.41
N ASP A 28 4.14 -4.12 -8.42
CA ASP A 28 3.92 -5.49 -8.89
C ASP A 28 3.16 -6.30 -7.85
N PHE A 29 1.83 -6.31 -7.99
CA PHE A 29 0.94 -7.12 -7.16
C PHE A 29 0.97 -8.61 -7.51
N GLU A 30 1.40 -8.99 -8.72
CA GLU A 30 1.36 -10.37 -9.20
C GLU A 30 2.41 -11.22 -8.47
N THR A 31 3.60 -10.66 -8.25
CA THR A 31 4.70 -11.36 -7.56
C THR A 31 4.78 -11.04 -6.06
N ALA A 32 3.95 -10.13 -5.57
CA ALA A 32 3.98 -9.70 -4.18
C ALA A 32 3.56 -10.80 -3.19
N GLN A 33 4.20 -10.81 -2.02
CA GLN A 33 3.77 -11.62 -0.88
C GLN A 33 2.83 -10.82 0.01
N PHE A 34 1.66 -11.40 0.30
CA PHE A 34 0.61 -10.78 1.10
C PHE A 34 0.48 -11.42 2.49
N THR A 35 0.22 -10.60 3.49
CA THR A 35 -0.10 -11.06 4.85
C THR A 35 -1.13 -10.13 5.47
N ILE A 36 -2.09 -10.67 6.23
CA ILE A 36 -3.02 -9.87 7.03
C ILE A 36 -2.24 -9.26 8.21
N ASP A 37 -2.41 -7.97 8.47
CA ASP A 37 -1.77 -7.28 9.59
C ASP A 37 -2.54 -7.54 10.90
N THR A 38 -2.15 -8.59 11.61
CA THR A 38 -2.74 -8.99 12.89
C THR A 38 -2.02 -8.38 14.10
N ARG A 39 -1.14 -7.38 13.91
CA ARG A 39 -0.32 -6.84 15.01
C ARG A 39 -1.11 -6.06 16.05
N ARG A 40 -2.25 -5.48 15.67
CA ARG A 40 -3.17 -4.71 16.53
C ARG A 40 -4.59 -4.83 15.97
N ASP A 41 -5.58 -4.63 16.82
CA ASP A 41 -6.94 -4.36 16.34
C ASP A 41 -7.03 -2.91 15.86
N TYR A 42 -7.18 -2.74 14.54
CA TYR A 42 -7.31 -1.42 13.90
C TYR A 42 -8.77 -1.07 13.57
N GLY A 43 -9.74 -1.92 13.92
CA GLY A 43 -11.13 -1.79 13.50
C GLY A 43 -11.37 -2.10 12.02
N GLU A 44 -10.34 -2.54 11.30
CA GLU A 44 -10.38 -2.86 9.87
C GLU A 44 -9.32 -3.93 9.53
N THR A 45 -9.58 -4.73 8.49
CA THR A 45 -8.61 -5.71 7.98
C THR A 45 -7.58 -5.05 7.08
N ARG A 46 -6.36 -4.89 7.59
CA ARG A 46 -5.22 -4.39 6.81
C ARG A 46 -4.42 -5.52 6.19
N TYR A 47 -3.93 -5.28 4.98
CA TYR A 47 -3.03 -6.16 4.26
C TYR A 47 -1.65 -5.51 4.19
N ARG A 48 -0.61 -6.32 4.35
CA ARG A 48 0.79 -5.96 4.09
C ARG A 48 1.22 -6.73 2.85
N ALA A 49 1.66 -6.01 1.83
CA ALA A 49 2.27 -6.56 0.64
C ALA A 49 3.76 -6.22 0.61
N LEU A 50 4.60 -7.22 0.39
CA LEU A 50 6.00 -7.04 0.02
C LEU A 50 6.15 -7.39 -1.45
N GLY A 51 6.51 -6.41 -2.27
CA GLY A 51 6.57 -6.56 -3.72
C GLY A 51 7.43 -5.49 -4.36
N ASN A 52 7.72 -5.66 -5.64
CA ASN A 52 8.58 -4.75 -6.36
C ASN A 52 7.82 -3.50 -6.80
N LEU A 53 8.49 -2.37 -6.71
CA LEU A 53 8.15 -1.16 -7.45
C LEU A 53 9.42 -0.79 -8.21
N GLU A 54 9.34 -0.87 -9.54
CA GLU A 54 10.51 -0.85 -10.42
C GLU A 54 11.56 -1.91 -10.00
N GLN A 55 12.78 -1.49 -9.69
CA GLN A 55 13.91 -2.37 -9.36
C GLN A 55 14.13 -2.53 -7.85
N ARG A 56 13.18 -2.08 -7.02
CA ARG A 56 13.33 -2.10 -5.56
C ARG A 56 12.13 -2.73 -4.87
N LEU A 57 12.43 -3.57 -3.88
CA LEU A 57 11.41 -4.15 -3.01
C LEU A 57 10.84 -3.09 -2.05
N HIS A 58 9.52 -3.01 -1.98
CA HIS A 58 8.77 -2.07 -1.15
C HIS A 58 7.73 -2.80 -0.30
N ALA A 59 7.37 -2.17 0.82
CA ALA A 59 6.29 -2.59 1.68
C ALA A 59 5.09 -1.67 1.51
N LEU A 60 3.97 -2.23 1.03
CA LEU A 60 2.71 -1.54 0.88
C LEU A 60 1.72 -2.03 1.96
N VAL A 61 1.04 -1.10 2.63
CA VAL A 61 0.00 -1.43 3.62
C VAL A 61 -1.31 -0.77 3.21
N PHE A 62 -2.35 -1.56 3.02
CA PHE A 62 -3.63 -1.11 2.47
C PHE A 62 -4.82 -1.87 3.06
N VAL A 63 -6.02 -1.38 2.81
CA VAL A 63 -7.30 -2.04 3.11
C VAL A 63 -7.98 -2.32 1.78
N LYS A 64 -8.75 -3.41 1.66
CA LYS A 64 -9.51 -3.66 0.42
C LYS A 64 -10.82 -2.89 0.45
N ILE A 65 -11.17 -2.29 -0.68
CA ILE A 65 -12.50 -1.74 -0.97
C ILE A 65 -13.13 -2.53 -2.11
N VAL A 66 -14.44 -2.36 -2.34
CA VAL A 66 -15.19 -3.11 -3.37
C VAL A 66 -14.53 -3.01 -4.76
N SER A 67 -13.99 -1.85 -5.11
CA SER A 67 -13.40 -1.58 -6.43
C SER A 67 -11.86 -1.64 -6.47
N GLY A 68 -11.20 -2.02 -5.39
CA GLY A 68 -9.74 -1.99 -5.31
C GLY A 68 -9.17 -1.88 -3.90
N ILE A 69 -8.25 -0.94 -3.69
CA ILE A 69 -7.49 -0.75 -2.44
C ILE A 69 -7.43 0.70 -1.99
#